data_AF-A3XQ63-F1
#
_entry.id   AF-A3XQ63-F1
#
_cell.length_a   1.000
_cell.length_b   1.000
_cell.length_c   1.000
_cell.angle_alpha   90.00
_cell.angle_beta   90.00
_cell.angle_gamma   90.00
#
_symmetry.space_group_name_H-M   'P 1'
#
loop_
_entity.id
_entity.type
_entity.pdbx_description
1 polymer ?
#
loop_
_entity_poly.entity_id
_entity_poly.type
_entity_poly.pdbx_seq_one_letter_code
_entity_poly.pdbx_strand_id
1 'polypeptide(L)'
;MIEKLAHSGTSIYSALLKSIEAEKPLFAILFDPEELSETFLTQQLSKLPEFTTHILVGGSTATQAQTQVAVNLIKQKTSLPVLLFPGDYRQITAAADGILFLSLLSGENPEYLIRQQIQSVGKLRASALEIIPTGYILIDGGKQTTVERVSQTQAIPQELVQRIVDTALAGEYSGKKLIYLEAGSGALNPVSEEIIQAVKDAISIPLIVGGGIRSQLKLEAIYAAGADLVVVGTAFEQGNF
;
A
#
# COMPACT_ATOMS: atom_id res chain seq x y z
N MET A 1 32.45 -12.12 -10.50
CA MET A 1 31.30 -11.39 -11.10
C MET A 1 29.95 -11.74 -10.44
N ILE A 2 29.92 -12.42 -9.29
CA ILE A 2 28.69 -12.85 -8.58
C ILE A 2 28.48 -12.08 -7.24
N GLU A 3 29.46 -11.32 -6.76
CA GLU A 3 29.42 -10.68 -5.42
C GLU A 3 28.77 -9.29 -5.36
N LYS A 4 28.21 -8.75 -6.46
CA LYS A 4 27.54 -7.43 -6.45
C LYS A 4 26.04 -7.46 -6.14
N LEU A 5 25.50 -8.57 -5.63
CA LEU A 5 24.05 -8.71 -5.34
C LEU A 5 23.69 -8.66 -3.85
N ALA A 6 24.65 -8.54 -2.94
CA ALA A 6 24.33 -8.24 -1.55
C ALA A 6 24.20 -6.71 -1.39
N HIS A 7 22.97 -6.20 -1.48
CA HIS A 7 22.65 -4.91 -0.87
C HIS A 7 22.87 -5.06 0.64
N SER A 8 24.00 -4.61 1.15
CA SER A 8 24.44 -4.74 2.54
C SER A 8 23.75 -3.73 3.49
N GLY A 9 22.47 -3.45 3.26
CA GLY A 9 21.60 -2.69 4.16
C GLY A 9 20.39 -3.53 4.52
N THR A 10 19.81 -3.32 5.72
CA THR A 10 18.54 -3.96 6.08
C THR A 10 17.48 -3.47 5.09
N SER A 11 16.90 -4.38 4.29
CA SER A 11 15.83 -4.04 3.34
C SER A 11 14.55 -3.64 4.09
N ILE A 12 13.70 -2.81 3.50
CA ILE A 12 12.40 -2.39 4.02
C ILE A 12 11.55 -3.62 4.36
N TYR A 13 11.49 -4.61 3.46
CA TYR A 13 10.74 -5.84 3.74
C TYR A 13 11.30 -6.60 4.95
N SER A 14 12.63 -6.71 5.06
CA SER A 14 13.25 -7.38 6.22
C SER A 14 13.04 -6.61 7.53
N ALA A 15 13.01 -5.28 7.48
CA ALA A 15 12.69 -4.44 8.64
C ALA A 15 11.21 -4.58 9.05
N LEU A 16 10.31 -4.64 8.08
CA LEU A 16 8.89 -4.92 8.29
C LEU A 16 8.69 -6.27 9.00
N LEU A 17 9.34 -7.34 8.52
CA LEU A 17 9.26 -8.66 9.15
C LEU A 17 9.79 -8.65 10.59
N LYS A 18 10.90 -7.97 10.86
CA LYS A 18 11.46 -7.84 12.22
C LYS A 18 10.52 -7.09 13.16
N SER A 19 9.83 -6.07 12.68
CA SER A 19 8.85 -5.35 13.51
C SER A 19 7.65 -6.22 13.84
N ILE A 20 7.15 -7.01 12.88
CA ILE A 20 6.05 -7.95 13.08
C ILE A 20 6.44 -9.05 14.07
N GLU A 21 7.62 -9.64 13.92
CA GLU A 21 8.15 -10.65 14.86
C GLU A 21 8.30 -10.08 16.28
N ALA A 22 8.59 -8.78 16.40
CA ALA A 22 8.65 -8.07 17.67
C ALA A 22 7.29 -7.54 18.16
N GLU A 23 6.18 -7.92 17.52
CA GLU A 23 4.81 -7.48 17.82
C GLU A 23 4.64 -5.95 17.84
N LYS A 24 5.42 -5.25 17.00
CA LYS A 24 5.34 -3.79 16.84
C LYS A 24 4.41 -3.44 15.69
N PRO A 25 3.26 -2.79 15.95
CA PRO A 25 2.34 -2.41 14.89
C PRO A 25 3.00 -1.42 13.93
N LEU A 26 2.77 -1.61 12.64
CA LEU A 26 3.29 -0.74 11.60
C LEU A 26 2.18 0.17 11.07
N PHE A 27 2.48 1.45 10.95
CA PHE A 27 1.54 2.45 10.44
C PHE A 27 2.12 3.21 9.27
N ALA A 28 1.32 3.43 8.23
CA ALA A 28 1.70 4.21 7.06
C ALA A 28 0.69 5.31 6.75
N ILE A 29 1.21 6.47 6.37
CA ILE A 29 0.42 7.53 5.74
C ILE A 29 0.59 7.44 4.23
N LEU A 30 -0.53 7.41 3.50
CA LEU A 30 -0.57 7.49 2.04
C LEU A 30 -0.84 8.93 1.60
N PHE A 31 0.07 9.50 0.81
CA PHE A 31 -0.12 10.79 0.17
C PHE A 31 -0.41 10.61 -1.33
N ASP A 32 -1.47 11.27 -1.81
CA ASP A 32 -1.77 11.34 -3.25
C ASP A 32 -1.00 12.49 -3.91
N PRO A 33 -0.04 12.24 -4.82
CA PRO A 33 0.75 13.30 -5.47
C PRO A 33 -0.05 14.33 -6.26
N GLU A 34 -1.30 14.02 -6.63
CA GLU A 34 -2.16 14.93 -7.39
C GLU A 34 -2.62 16.14 -6.57
N GLU A 35 -2.76 15.96 -5.26
CA GLU A 35 -3.34 16.96 -4.36
C GLU A 35 -2.26 17.80 -3.65
N LEU A 36 -0.98 17.55 -3.92
CA LEU A 36 0.13 18.14 -3.16
C LEU A 36 0.71 19.40 -3.80
N SER A 37 0.66 20.49 -3.05
CA SER A 37 1.63 21.59 -3.17
C SER A 37 2.76 21.42 -2.15
N GLU A 38 3.92 22.02 -2.40
CA GLU A 38 5.05 21.98 -1.45
C GLU A 38 4.67 22.47 -0.04
N THR A 39 3.90 23.56 0.01
CA THR A 39 3.39 24.13 1.26
C THR A 39 2.45 23.16 1.97
N PHE A 40 1.49 22.58 1.24
CA PHE A 40 0.53 21.63 1.80
C PHE A 40 1.25 20.39 2.35
N LEU A 41 2.12 19.77 1.54
CA LEU A 41 2.84 18.58 1.97
C LEU A 41 3.74 18.87 3.18
N THR A 42 4.42 20.01 3.22
CA THR A 42 5.22 20.42 4.39
C THR A 42 4.36 20.54 5.66
N GLN A 43 3.16 21.12 5.55
CA GLN A 43 2.23 21.20 6.68
C GLN A 43 1.74 19.81 7.11
N GLN A 44 1.40 18.93 6.17
CA GLN A 44 0.99 17.57 6.49
C GLN A 44 2.11 16.78 7.17
N LEU A 45 3.34 16.88 6.66
CA LEU A 45 4.49 16.19 7.25
C LEU A 45 4.79 16.62 8.69
N SER A 46 4.53 17.89 9.03
CA SER A 46 4.64 18.37 10.42
C SER A 46 3.60 17.80 11.39
N LYS A 47 2.54 17.17 10.87
CA LYS A 47 1.43 16.59 11.65
C LYS A 47 1.45 15.06 11.68
N LEU A 48 2.48 14.43 11.12
CA LEU A 48 2.58 12.97 11.14
C LEU A 48 2.49 12.46 12.59
N PRO A 49 1.63 11.46 12.86
CA PRO A 49 1.63 10.82 14.16
C PRO A 49 3.02 10.25 14.48
N GLU A 50 3.46 10.35 15.73
CA GLU A 50 4.79 9.88 16.15
C GLU A 50 5.01 8.39 15.87
N PHE A 51 3.94 7.60 15.84
CA PHE A 51 3.97 6.18 15.52
C PHE A 51 4.01 5.87 14.01
N THR A 52 4.13 6.88 13.14
CA THR A 52 4.25 6.68 11.70
C THR A 52 5.56 5.99 11.38
N THR A 53 5.47 4.83 10.72
CA THR A 53 6.62 3.99 10.39
C THR A 53 7.01 4.03 8.92
N HIS A 54 6.05 4.29 8.04
CA HIS A 54 6.22 4.29 6.59
C HIS A 54 5.45 5.45 5.95
N ILE A 55 5.90 5.88 4.78
CA ILE A 55 5.15 6.78 3.93
C ILE A 55 4.90 6.09 2.60
N LEU A 56 3.63 6.02 2.19
CA LEU A 56 3.25 5.59 0.85
C LEU A 56 3.01 6.82 -0.02
N VAL A 57 3.42 6.74 -1.28
CA VAL A 57 3.17 7.79 -2.28
C VAL A 57 2.53 7.16 -3.49
N GLY A 58 1.28 7.53 -3.77
CA GLY A 58 0.48 6.87 -4.79
C GLY A 58 -0.88 7.52 -4.98
N GLY A 59 -1.32 7.53 -6.23
CA GLY A 59 -2.59 8.11 -6.66
C GLY A 59 -3.05 7.43 -7.94
N SER A 60 -4.28 7.68 -8.37
CA SER A 60 -4.83 6.96 -9.53
C SER A 60 -4.41 7.54 -10.86
N THR A 61 -4.12 8.85 -10.93
CA THR A 61 -3.88 9.60 -12.16
C THR A 61 -2.63 10.48 -12.12
N ALA A 62 -1.87 10.44 -11.02
CA ALA A 62 -0.60 11.15 -10.85
C ALA A 62 0.38 10.92 -12.01
N THR A 63 1.12 11.98 -12.37
CA THR A 63 2.25 11.89 -13.31
C THR A 63 3.55 11.50 -12.60
N GLN A 64 4.52 10.97 -13.36
CA GLN A 64 5.86 10.69 -12.85
C GLN A 64 6.51 11.91 -12.17
N ALA A 65 6.33 13.09 -12.75
CA ALA A 65 6.93 14.32 -12.25
C ALA A 65 6.33 14.72 -10.89
N GLN A 66 5.01 14.60 -10.73
CA GLN A 66 4.34 14.84 -9.45
C GLN A 66 4.81 13.85 -8.39
N THR A 67 4.84 12.55 -8.71
CA THR A 67 5.34 11.52 -7.78
C THR A 67 6.79 11.79 -7.38
N GLN A 68 7.65 12.14 -8.33
CA GLN A 68 9.06 12.48 -8.09
C GLN A 68 9.22 13.67 -7.16
N VAL A 69 8.45 14.74 -7.37
CA VAL A 69 8.49 15.94 -6.52
C VAL A 69 8.01 15.62 -5.10
N ALA A 70 6.88 14.91 -4.96
CA ALA A 70 6.34 14.50 -3.67
C ALA A 70 7.36 13.67 -2.88
N VAL A 71 7.93 12.63 -3.49
CA VAL A 71 8.93 11.76 -2.86
C VAL A 71 10.16 12.55 -2.41
N ASN A 72 10.71 13.43 -3.27
CA ASN A 72 11.87 14.23 -2.91
C ASN A 72 11.61 15.14 -1.71
N LEU A 73 10.45 15.80 -1.68
CA LEU A 73 10.09 16.69 -0.59
C LEU A 73 9.90 15.90 0.72
N ILE A 74 9.25 14.74 0.67
CA ILE A 74 9.08 13.86 1.83
C ILE A 74 10.45 13.44 2.40
N LYS A 75 11.37 13.01 1.53
CA LYS A 75 12.72 12.56 1.93
C LYS A 75 13.62 13.69 2.45
N GLN A 76 13.34 14.94 2.09
CA GLN A 76 14.03 16.10 2.64
C GLN A 76 13.57 16.45 4.07
N LYS A 77 12.35 16.05 4.44
CA LYS A 77 11.71 16.43 5.71
C LYS A 77 11.62 15.27 6.70
N THR A 78 11.77 14.04 6.25
CA THR A 78 11.63 12.83 7.07
C THR A 78 12.73 11.82 6.73
N SER A 79 13.06 10.97 7.70
CA SER A 79 13.91 9.79 7.49
C SER A 79 13.11 8.49 7.37
N LEU A 80 11.78 8.58 7.26
CA LEU A 80 10.91 7.42 7.12
C LEU A 80 11.08 6.80 5.72
N PRO A 81 10.99 5.47 5.61
CA PRO A 81 11.02 4.80 4.30
C PRO A 81 9.82 5.24 3.45
N VAL A 82 10.11 5.63 2.21
CA VAL A 82 9.11 6.05 1.22
C VAL A 82 8.91 4.94 0.20
N LEU A 83 7.71 4.35 0.18
CA LEU A 83 7.30 3.30 -0.75
C LEU A 83 6.35 3.86 -1.80
N LEU A 84 6.58 3.55 -3.07
CA LEU A 84 5.62 3.84 -4.13
C LEU A 84 4.42 2.91 -4.02
N PHE A 85 3.22 3.47 -4.17
CA PHE A 85 1.95 2.76 -4.31
C PHE A 85 1.33 3.10 -5.69
N PRO A 86 1.91 2.59 -6.80
CA PRO A 86 1.55 3.06 -8.13
C PRO A 86 0.27 2.40 -8.66
N GLY A 87 -0.61 3.21 -9.24
CA GLY A 87 -1.71 2.74 -10.08
C GLY A 87 -1.30 2.51 -11.55
N ASP A 88 -0.16 3.06 -11.99
CA ASP A 88 0.35 2.95 -13.37
C ASP A 88 1.89 3.03 -13.42
N TYR A 89 2.52 2.28 -14.32
CA TYR A 89 3.98 2.23 -14.49
C TYR A 89 4.62 3.61 -14.77
N ARG A 90 3.85 4.55 -15.31
CA ARG A 90 4.30 5.92 -15.57
C ARG A 90 4.64 6.65 -14.28
N GLN A 91 3.98 6.33 -13.17
CA GLN A 91 4.20 6.97 -11.85
C GLN A 91 5.55 6.62 -11.21
N ILE A 92 6.23 5.58 -11.70
CA ILE A 92 7.46 5.08 -11.09
C ILE A 92 8.60 6.10 -11.21
N THR A 93 9.19 6.46 -10.07
CA THR A 93 10.40 7.28 -9.91
C THR A 93 11.47 6.49 -9.15
N ALA A 94 12.75 6.68 -9.51
CA ALA A 94 13.88 6.06 -8.82
C ALA A 94 14.24 6.71 -7.47
N ALA A 95 13.55 7.79 -7.05
CA ALA A 95 13.92 8.53 -5.83
C ALA A 95 13.34 7.95 -4.54
N ALA A 96 12.32 7.09 -4.64
CA ALA A 96 11.76 6.40 -3.48
C ALA A 96 12.73 5.32 -2.98
N ASP A 97 12.42 4.71 -1.84
CA ASP A 97 13.24 3.65 -1.26
C ASP A 97 12.77 2.26 -1.75
N GLY A 98 11.48 2.13 -2.03
CA GLY A 98 10.93 0.91 -2.62
C GLY A 98 9.58 1.13 -3.31
N ILE A 99 9.01 0.02 -3.76
CA ILE A 99 7.74 -0.02 -4.50
C ILE A 99 6.93 -1.23 -4.03
N LEU A 100 5.66 -0.99 -3.69
CA LEU A 100 4.66 -2.04 -3.62
C LEU A 100 4.34 -2.46 -5.06
N PHE A 101 4.84 -3.62 -5.47
CA PHE A 101 4.69 -4.14 -6.83
C PHE A 101 3.35 -4.86 -6.94
N LEU A 102 2.30 -4.05 -7.02
CA LEU A 102 0.90 -4.46 -6.92
C LEU A 102 0.50 -5.40 -8.04
N SER A 103 -0.44 -6.29 -7.75
CA SER A 103 -1.25 -7.02 -8.72
C SER A 103 -2.67 -7.04 -8.19
N LEU A 104 -3.64 -6.52 -8.96
CA LEU A 104 -5.02 -6.35 -8.51
C LEU A 104 -5.77 -7.68 -8.60
N LEU A 105 -5.63 -8.51 -7.56
CA LEU A 105 -6.10 -9.90 -7.52
C LEU A 105 -7.62 -10.02 -7.36
N SER A 106 -8.28 -8.97 -6.89
CA SER A 106 -9.75 -8.91 -6.85
C SER A 106 -10.38 -8.73 -8.23
N GLY A 107 -9.60 -8.31 -9.23
CA GLY A 107 -10.05 -8.03 -10.58
C GLY A 107 -9.55 -9.04 -11.61
N GLU A 108 -10.16 -9.01 -12.79
CA GLU A 108 -9.83 -9.91 -13.90
C GLU A 108 -9.15 -9.18 -15.07
N ASN A 109 -8.90 -7.87 -14.94
CA ASN A 109 -8.27 -7.10 -16.02
C ASN A 109 -6.76 -7.42 -16.11
N PRO A 110 -6.28 -8.06 -17.20
CA PRO A 110 -4.87 -8.43 -17.36
C PRO A 110 -3.92 -7.22 -17.33
N GLU A 111 -4.43 -6.01 -17.59
CA GLU A 111 -3.68 -4.77 -17.43
C GLU A 111 -3.05 -4.65 -16.05
N TYR A 112 -3.84 -4.89 -15.00
CA TYR A 112 -3.42 -4.76 -13.59
C TYR A 112 -2.94 -6.07 -12.97
N LEU A 113 -3.12 -7.20 -13.67
CA LEU A 113 -2.58 -8.49 -13.23
C LEU A 113 -1.12 -8.68 -13.66
N ILE A 114 -0.76 -8.30 -14.89
CA ILE A 114 0.60 -8.53 -15.42
C ILE A 114 1.15 -7.45 -16.38
N ARG A 115 0.33 -6.70 -17.12
CA ARG A 115 0.86 -5.81 -18.19
C ARG A 115 1.57 -4.58 -17.63
N GLN A 116 1.00 -3.93 -16.61
CA GLN A 116 1.63 -2.82 -15.89
C GLN A 116 2.97 -3.25 -15.27
N GLN A 117 3.03 -4.50 -14.78
CA GLN A 117 4.23 -5.10 -14.19
C GLN A 117 5.32 -5.26 -15.25
N ILE A 118 4.98 -5.79 -16.43
CA ILE A 118 5.91 -5.92 -17.58
C ILE A 118 6.44 -4.54 -18.00
N GLN A 119 5.56 -3.54 -18.13
CA GLN A 119 5.94 -2.18 -18.52
C GLN A 119 6.85 -1.49 -17.49
N SER A 120 6.71 -1.85 -16.21
CA SER A 120 7.52 -1.31 -15.11
C SER A 120 8.96 -1.81 -15.12
N VAL A 121 9.24 -3.01 -15.67
CA VAL A 121 10.55 -3.68 -15.57
C VAL A 121 11.69 -2.80 -16.07
N GLY A 122 11.51 -2.08 -17.18
CA GLY A 122 12.56 -1.22 -17.73
C GLY A 122 13.04 -0.15 -16.74
N LYS A 123 12.10 0.51 -16.06
CA LYS A 123 12.40 1.52 -15.03
C LYS A 123 12.97 0.89 -13.76
N LEU A 124 12.41 -0.25 -13.34
CA LEU A 124 12.81 -0.93 -12.10
C LEU A 124 14.21 -1.54 -12.18
N ARG A 125 14.62 -2.12 -13.31
CA ARG A 125 15.99 -2.63 -13.49
C ARG A 125 17.05 -1.54 -13.49
N ALA A 126 16.66 -0.30 -13.82
CA ALA A 126 17.54 0.85 -13.85
C ALA A 126 17.55 1.64 -12.51
N SER A 127 16.80 1.19 -11.50
CA SER A 127 16.70 1.86 -10.19
C SER A 127 17.27 0.99 -9.06
N ALA A 128 17.41 1.61 -7.89
CA ALA A 128 17.77 0.93 -6.64
C ALA A 128 16.53 0.64 -5.76
N LEU A 129 15.32 0.77 -6.31
CA LEU A 129 14.09 0.55 -5.57
C LEU A 129 14.03 -0.90 -5.08
N GLU A 130 13.72 -1.09 -3.79
CA GLU A 130 13.30 -2.39 -3.32
C GLU A 130 11.93 -2.75 -3.89
N ILE A 131 11.87 -3.85 -4.64
CA ILE A 131 10.63 -4.34 -5.26
C ILE A 131 9.98 -5.32 -4.28
N ILE A 132 8.80 -4.98 -3.78
CA ILE A 132 8.05 -5.83 -2.83
C ILE A 132 6.77 -6.32 -3.53
N PRO A 133 6.72 -7.58 -4.02
CA PRO A 133 5.52 -8.13 -4.66
C PRO A 133 4.33 -8.14 -3.70
N THR A 134 3.25 -7.45 -4.06
CA THR A 134 2.07 -7.29 -3.20
C THR A 134 0.81 -7.74 -3.94
N GLY A 135 0.05 -8.64 -3.32
CA GLY A 135 -1.30 -8.98 -3.76
C GLY A 135 -2.26 -7.91 -3.27
N TYR A 136 -2.91 -7.20 -4.19
CA TYR A 136 -3.80 -6.09 -3.89
C TYR A 136 -5.24 -6.54 -4.12
N ILE A 137 -6.05 -6.49 -3.06
CA ILE A 137 -7.43 -7.02 -3.05
C ILE A 137 -8.35 -5.86 -2.70
N LEU A 138 -9.11 -5.40 -3.70
CA LEU A 138 -10.11 -4.37 -3.53
C LEU A 138 -11.40 -4.99 -2.99
N ILE A 139 -11.88 -4.45 -1.88
CA ILE A 139 -13.06 -4.88 -1.14
C ILE A 139 -14.10 -3.75 -1.18
N ASP A 140 -15.38 -4.09 -1.28
CA ASP A 140 -16.45 -3.10 -1.39
C ASP A 140 -16.53 -2.24 -0.11
N GLY A 141 -16.20 -0.95 -0.26
CA GLY A 141 -16.23 0.06 0.78
C GLY A 141 -17.55 0.83 0.89
N GLY A 142 -18.62 0.40 0.21
CA GLY A 142 -19.94 1.03 0.19
C GLY A 142 -20.07 2.22 -0.76
N LYS A 143 -19.08 2.45 -1.63
CA LYS A 143 -19.14 3.43 -2.72
C LYS A 143 -18.19 2.99 -3.83
N GLN A 144 -18.52 3.36 -5.08
CA GLN A 144 -17.62 3.11 -6.19
C GLN A 144 -16.30 3.89 -6.01
N THR A 145 -15.19 3.18 -6.16
CA THR A 145 -13.84 3.73 -5.95
C THR A 145 -13.21 4.17 -7.28
N THR A 146 -12.20 5.05 -7.21
CA THR A 146 -11.39 5.38 -8.39
C THR A 146 -10.65 4.16 -8.92
N VAL A 147 -10.26 3.23 -8.04
CA VAL A 147 -9.62 1.97 -8.42
C VAL A 147 -10.54 1.18 -9.36
N GLU A 148 -11.81 0.96 -9.01
CA GLU A 148 -12.77 0.26 -9.89
C GLU A 148 -12.92 0.96 -11.25
N ARG A 149 -13.08 2.29 -11.24
CA ARG A 149 -13.28 3.08 -12.46
C ARG A 149 -12.08 3.00 -13.41
N VAL A 150 -10.87 3.19 -12.88
CA VAL A 150 -9.63 3.22 -13.68
C VAL A 150 -9.27 1.81 -14.12
N SER A 151 -9.39 0.83 -13.23
CA SER A 151 -9.01 -0.55 -13.53
C SER A 151 -10.06 -1.32 -14.33
N GLN A 152 -11.29 -0.81 -14.42
CA GLN A 152 -12.43 -1.50 -15.02
C GLN A 152 -12.66 -2.87 -14.36
N THR A 153 -12.48 -2.94 -13.04
CA THR A 153 -12.75 -4.11 -12.21
C THR A 153 -13.81 -3.81 -11.17
N GLN A 154 -14.33 -4.84 -10.53
CA GLN A 154 -15.27 -4.71 -9.41
C GLN A 154 -14.58 -5.09 -8.11
N ALA A 155 -14.92 -4.38 -7.03
CA ALA A 155 -14.51 -4.79 -5.70
C ALA A 155 -15.19 -6.11 -5.29
N ILE A 156 -14.54 -6.90 -4.43
CA ILE A 156 -15.17 -8.09 -3.84
C ILE A 156 -16.13 -7.61 -2.73
N PRO A 157 -17.42 -7.99 -2.78
CA PRO A 157 -18.35 -7.68 -1.69
C PRO A 157 -17.90 -8.29 -0.35
N GLN A 158 -18.07 -7.55 0.74
CA GLN A 158 -17.57 -7.95 2.07
C GLN A 158 -18.21 -9.23 2.60
N GLU A 159 -19.44 -9.55 2.20
CA GLU A 159 -20.12 -10.78 2.56
C GLU A 159 -19.47 -12.04 1.95
N LEU A 160 -18.63 -11.90 0.92
CA LEU A 160 -17.92 -12.99 0.28
C LEU A 160 -16.58 -13.28 0.96
N VAL A 161 -16.58 -13.43 2.29
CA VAL A 161 -15.38 -13.62 3.11
C VAL A 161 -14.49 -14.74 2.57
N GLN A 162 -15.06 -15.91 2.26
CA GLN A 162 -14.29 -17.04 1.74
C GLN A 162 -13.62 -16.71 0.40
N ARG A 163 -14.28 -15.95 -0.48
CA ARG A 163 -13.67 -15.52 -1.75
C ARG A 163 -12.47 -14.62 -1.50
N ILE A 164 -12.55 -13.71 -0.54
CA ILE A 164 -11.44 -12.81 -0.16
C ILE A 164 -10.26 -13.63 0.37
N VAL A 165 -10.53 -14.61 1.25
CA VAL A 165 -9.52 -15.54 1.78
C VAL A 165 -8.86 -16.33 0.66
N ASP A 166 -9.65 -16.94 -0.24
CA ASP A 166 -9.13 -17.72 -1.37
C ASP A 166 -8.29 -16.86 -2.31
N THR A 167 -8.68 -15.60 -2.55
CA THR A 167 -7.90 -14.63 -3.33
C THR A 167 -6.58 -14.28 -2.65
N ALA A 168 -6.56 -14.10 -1.33
CA ALA A 168 -5.35 -13.84 -0.56
C ALA A 168 -4.37 -15.03 -0.62
N LEU A 169 -4.86 -16.24 -0.39
CA LEU A 169 -4.09 -17.48 -0.51
C LEU A 169 -3.56 -17.67 -1.94
N ALA A 170 -4.36 -17.40 -2.96
CA ALA A 170 -3.90 -17.44 -4.35
C ALA A 170 -2.75 -16.45 -4.60
N GLY A 171 -2.81 -15.26 -4.00
CA GLY A 171 -1.71 -14.29 -4.02
C GLY A 171 -0.44 -14.83 -3.36
N GLU A 172 -0.55 -15.36 -2.15
CA GLU A 172 0.56 -15.97 -1.43
C GLU A 172 1.19 -17.13 -2.21
N TYR A 173 0.39 -18.09 -2.68
CA TYR A 173 0.85 -19.24 -3.47
C TYR A 173 1.48 -18.83 -4.80
N SER A 174 1.09 -17.68 -5.34
CA SER A 174 1.70 -17.08 -6.54
C SER A 174 3.00 -16.31 -6.24
N GLY A 175 3.49 -16.34 -5.00
CA GLY A 175 4.76 -15.73 -4.58
C GLY A 175 4.67 -14.26 -4.21
N LYS A 176 3.48 -13.74 -3.88
CA LYS A 176 3.38 -12.41 -3.25
C LYS A 176 4.02 -12.47 -1.86
N LYS A 177 4.65 -11.37 -1.48
CA LYS A 177 5.30 -11.20 -0.17
C LYS A 177 4.44 -10.47 0.84
N LEU A 178 3.41 -9.78 0.38
CA LEU A 178 2.44 -9.02 1.16
C LEU A 178 1.05 -9.21 0.54
N ILE A 179 0.02 -9.21 1.38
CA ILE A 179 -1.37 -9.02 0.96
C ILE A 179 -1.82 -7.65 1.45
N TYR A 180 -2.53 -6.91 0.60
CA TYR A 180 -3.14 -5.63 0.95
C TYR A 180 -4.64 -5.69 0.67
N LEU A 181 -5.43 -5.70 1.75
CA LEU A 181 -6.88 -5.52 1.73
C LEU A 181 -7.21 -4.02 1.74
N GLU A 182 -7.87 -3.54 0.71
CA GLU A 182 -8.18 -2.12 0.53
C GLU A 182 -9.68 -1.91 0.27
N ALA A 183 -10.33 -1.09 1.10
CA ALA A 183 -11.74 -0.73 0.92
C ALA A 183 -11.95 0.45 -0.05
N GLY A 184 -10.87 1.13 -0.43
CA GLY A 184 -10.86 2.31 -1.28
C GLY A 184 -10.69 3.61 -0.50
N SER A 185 -10.10 4.60 -1.18
CA SER A 185 -9.91 5.95 -0.66
C SER A 185 -11.24 6.59 -0.21
N GLY A 186 -11.28 6.97 1.08
CA GLY A 186 -12.48 7.52 1.72
C GLY A 186 -13.69 6.59 1.74
N ALA A 187 -13.51 5.26 1.70
CA ALA A 187 -14.59 4.27 1.86
C ALA A 187 -15.54 4.61 3.03
N LEU A 188 -16.83 4.31 2.87
CA LEU A 188 -17.82 4.46 3.94
C LEU A 188 -17.66 3.33 4.96
N ASN A 189 -17.46 2.12 4.45
CA ASN A 189 -17.25 0.92 5.23
C ASN A 189 -15.78 0.50 5.09
N PRO A 190 -14.96 0.61 6.16
CA PRO A 190 -13.64 -0.03 6.15
C PRO A 190 -13.80 -1.55 6.04
N VAL A 191 -12.69 -2.25 5.74
CA VAL A 191 -12.67 -3.73 5.77
C VAL A 191 -13.10 -4.22 7.16
N SER A 192 -14.04 -5.17 7.20
CA SER A 192 -14.53 -5.71 8.46
C SER A 192 -13.45 -6.49 9.22
N GLU A 193 -13.53 -6.47 10.55
CA GLU A 193 -12.61 -7.23 11.42
C GLU A 193 -12.71 -8.74 11.17
N GLU A 194 -13.89 -9.24 10.82
CA GLU A 194 -14.11 -10.64 10.42
C GLU A 194 -13.27 -11.03 9.20
N ILE A 195 -13.24 -10.18 8.15
CA ILE A 195 -12.43 -10.43 6.96
C ILE A 195 -10.95 -10.38 7.29
N ILE A 196 -10.52 -9.38 8.08
CA ILE A 196 -9.11 -9.20 8.45
C ILE A 196 -8.61 -10.43 9.21
N GLN A 197 -9.38 -10.88 10.21
CA GLN A 197 -9.05 -12.07 11.00
C GLN A 197 -9.03 -13.33 10.13
N ALA A 198 -10.06 -13.54 9.30
CA ALA A 198 -10.14 -14.72 8.45
C ALA A 198 -8.98 -14.81 7.44
N VAL A 199 -8.56 -13.67 6.87
CA VAL A 199 -7.39 -13.63 5.99
C VAL A 199 -6.11 -13.88 6.76
N LYS A 200 -5.93 -13.22 7.92
CA LYS A 200 -4.73 -13.36 8.74
C LYS A 200 -4.52 -14.79 9.25
N ASP A 201 -5.61 -15.48 9.61
CA ASP A 201 -5.56 -16.87 10.06
C ASP A 201 -5.17 -17.83 8.92
N ALA A 202 -5.42 -17.45 7.66
CA ALA A 202 -5.18 -18.29 6.50
C ALA A 202 -3.79 -18.11 5.89
N ILE A 203 -3.28 -16.87 5.79
CA ILE A 203 -2.01 -16.56 5.12
C ILE A 203 -0.82 -16.59 6.08
N SER A 204 0.39 -16.89 5.58
CA SER A 204 1.63 -16.83 6.36
C SER A 204 2.48 -15.58 6.12
N ILE A 205 2.09 -14.76 5.13
CA ILE A 205 2.75 -13.50 4.77
C ILE A 205 2.06 -12.28 5.41
N PRO A 206 2.77 -11.14 5.56
CA PRO A 206 2.19 -9.97 6.21
C PRO A 206 0.95 -9.38 5.50
N LEU A 207 0.04 -8.86 6.31
CA LEU A 207 -1.25 -8.30 5.94
C LEU A 207 -1.27 -6.77 6.14
N ILE A 208 -1.52 -6.06 5.04
CA ILE A 208 -1.79 -4.62 5.02
C ILE A 208 -3.30 -4.40 4.96
N VAL A 209 -3.81 -3.43 5.72
CA VAL A 209 -5.22 -3.01 5.67
C VAL A 209 -5.31 -1.49 5.47
N GLY A 210 -6.16 -1.07 4.54
CA GLY A 210 -6.41 0.34 4.24
C GLY A 210 -7.84 0.62 3.77
N GLY A 211 -8.17 1.91 3.72
CA GLY A 211 -9.46 2.41 3.25
C GLY A 211 -10.48 2.65 4.36
N GLY A 212 -10.99 3.90 4.44
CA GLY A 212 -12.10 4.26 5.33
C GLY A 212 -11.80 4.37 6.83
N ILE A 213 -10.53 4.27 7.23
CA ILE A 213 -10.10 4.34 8.64
C ILE A 213 -9.99 5.80 9.09
N ARG A 214 -10.72 6.18 10.15
CA ARG A 214 -10.91 7.57 10.60
C ARG A 214 -10.81 7.78 12.11
N SER A 215 -10.43 6.77 12.87
CA SER A 215 -10.32 6.91 14.32
C SER A 215 -9.32 5.94 14.91
N GLN A 216 -8.72 6.35 16.03
CA GLN A 216 -7.83 5.51 16.82
C GLN A 216 -8.51 4.21 17.28
N LEU A 217 -9.78 4.27 17.69
CA LEU A 217 -10.54 3.08 18.06
C LEU A 217 -10.66 2.07 16.92
N LYS A 218 -10.90 2.54 15.69
CA LYS A 218 -10.98 1.64 14.53
C LYS A 218 -9.61 1.09 14.15
N LEU A 219 -8.56 1.91 14.27
CA LEU A 219 -7.18 1.48 14.08
C LEU A 219 -6.81 0.33 15.04
N GLU A 220 -7.13 0.46 16.33
CA GLU A 220 -6.89 -0.56 17.34
C GLU A 220 -7.66 -1.85 17.05
N ALA A 221 -8.93 -1.75 16.65
CA ALA A 221 -9.73 -2.92 16.26
C ALA A 221 -9.16 -3.66 15.04
N ILE A 222 -8.62 -2.92 14.06
CA ILE A 222 -7.98 -3.50 12.87
C ILE A 222 -6.68 -4.24 13.23
N TYR A 223 -5.85 -3.69 14.12
CA TYR A 223 -4.68 -4.40 14.63
C TYR A 223 -5.07 -5.63 15.45
N ALA A 224 -6.09 -5.53 16.31
CA ALA A 224 -6.60 -6.65 17.09
C ALA A 224 -7.12 -7.80 16.22
N ALA A 225 -7.68 -7.49 15.05
CA ALA A 225 -8.09 -8.46 14.04
C ALA A 225 -6.92 -9.05 13.23
N GLY A 226 -5.69 -8.57 13.43
CA GLY A 226 -4.48 -9.21 12.88
C GLY A 226 -3.81 -8.48 11.70
N ALA A 227 -4.16 -7.22 11.42
CA ALA A 227 -3.39 -6.41 10.48
C ALA A 227 -1.95 -6.20 10.98
N ASP A 228 -0.96 -6.38 10.12
CA ASP A 228 0.45 -6.13 10.45
C ASP A 228 0.83 -4.68 10.17
N LEU A 229 0.26 -4.10 9.12
CA LEU A 229 0.44 -2.70 8.74
C LEU A 229 -0.91 -2.06 8.39
N VAL A 230 -1.17 -0.87 8.93
CA VAL A 230 -2.38 -0.10 8.59
C VAL A 230 -2.03 1.15 7.79
N VAL A 231 -2.78 1.41 6.72
CA VAL A 231 -2.62 2.57 5.83
C VAL A 231 -3.76 3.56 6.01
N VAL A 232 -3.43 4.82 6.26
CA VAL A 232 -4.37 5.94 6.30
C VAL A 232 -3.97 7.00 5.27
N GLY A 233 -4.91 7.39 4.41
CA GLY A 233 -4.72 8.49 3.45
C GLY A 233 -5.67 9.65 3.74
N THR A 234 -6.83 9.65 3.07
CA THR A 234 -7.82 10.74 3.08
C THR A 234 -8.15 11.32 4.45
N ALA A 235 -8.29 10.48 5.49
CA ALA A 235 -8.62 10.95 6.82
C ALA A 235 -7.53 11.86 7.40
N PHE A 236 -6.25 11.51 7.17
CA PHE A 236 -5.11 12.31 7.58
C PHE A 236 -5.03 13.62 6.80
N GLU A 237 -5.14 13.57 5.46
CA GLU A 237 -5.08 14.76 4.60
C GLU A 237 -6.16 15.80 4.94
N GLN A 238 -7.35 15.33 5.32
CA GLN A 238 -8.49 16.17 5.71
C GLN A 238 -8.46 16.61 7.18
N GLY A 239 -7.49 16.17 7.99
CA GLY A 239 -7.40 16.48 9.42
C GLY A 239 -8.49 15.81 10.27
N ASN A 240 -9.01 14.68 9.81
CA ASN A 240 -10.10 13.90 10.41
C ASN A 240 -9.61 12.53 10.93
N PHE A 241 -8.31 12.40 11.22
CA PHE A 241 -7.69 11.20 11.78
C PHE A 241 -7.23 11.45 13.22
#